data_AF-A0A7N2MUS0-F1
#
_entry.id   AF-A0A7N2MUS0-F1
#
_cell.length_a   1.000
_cell.length_b   1.000
_cell.length_c   1.000
_cell.angle_alpha   90.00
_cell.angle_beta   90.00
_cell.angle_gamma   90.00
#
_symmetry.space_group_name_H-M   'P 1'
#
loop_
_entity.id
_entity.type
_entity.pdbx_description
1 polymer ?
#
loop_
_entity_poly.entity_id
_entity_poly.type
_entity_poly.pdbx_seq_one_letter_code
_entity_poly.pdbx_strand_id
1 'polypeptide(L)'
;MANTQLQGEVPVSIFSLPNLQSGLLKNNQLNGSLDIGTTYSTQLQLIDLQNNSISNYTEIAGGYNNELILVGNPICEKQNIKSSYCAVSEPNTSTSYSTPPNNCQPISCSSGQVSSPNCLCAYPYSGTLVFRATSISDLRDSVYYTKLEASLMQSFQSQKLPVNSISLSNPIKDFSEDFRIRLQIFPSGQGRFNRTGLSQVGFVFSNQSFKPPQGFGPYYFLPDHVPYDFYAAQWDPNGGSGGIPQLKEARCFSFEELKKYTNKFSEENSIGSGGYGKVYRGTLPTGQPIAIKRAHKESLQGGHEFKNEIELLSRVHHKNPVSLVGFCFDQGKQMLVYEYVPNGTLKDSLSGKSGIKLDWMRRLKVALGAARGLAYLHELANPPIIHRVIKSANILLDEHINAKVADFGLSKPMGDDEKDHVTSQVKGTMGYLDPKYYMTQQLTEKSDVYSYGVVMLELVTARMPIERGKYIVRVVQMAMDKTKVLYNLHEILDPAIGLQTSLKGLEKFVDLAMSCVEESGANRPAMSDVVKEIENIMQIAGLNPNAESTMGLFQLQR
;
A
#
# COMPACT_ATOMS: atom_id res chain seq x y z
N MET A 1 -3.95 30.64 -7.00
CA MET A 1 -3.25 30.84 -5.71
C MET A 1 -4.28 30.87 -4.59
N ALA A 2 -5.02 29.77 -4.40
CA ALA A 2 -6.02 29.68 -3.35
C ALA A 2 -5.40 29.03 -2.10
N ASN A 3 -5.84 29.42 -0.90
CA ASN A 3 -5.34 28.88 0.38
C ASN A 3 -3.84 29.12 0.64
N THR A 4 -3.32 30.26 0.18
CA THR A 4 -1.88 30.58 0.25
C THR A 4 -1.53 31.67 1.27
N GLN A 5 -2.52 32.17 2.03
CA GLN A 5 -2.34 33.26 3.01
C GLN A 5 -1.84 34.57 2.38
N LEU A 6 -2.16 34.82 1.09
CA LEU A 6 -1.79 36.07 0.42
C LEU A 6 -2.50 37.26 1.04
N GLN A 7 -1.80 38.38 1.19
CA GLN A 7 -2.29 39.63 1.80
C GLN A 7 -2.11 40.80 0.84
N GLY A 8 -2.91 41.85 1.05
CA GLY A 8 -2.86 43.10 0.28
C GLY A 8 -3.93 43.20 -0.80
N GLU A 9 -3.92 44.31 -1.54
CA GLU A 9 -4.87 44.57 -2.61
C GLU A 9 -4.53 43.78 -3.88
N VAL A 10 -5.56 43.41 -4.65
CA VAL A 10 -5.39 42.70 -5.93
C VAL A 10 -4.98 43.72 -7.00
N PRO A 11 -3.78 43.63 -7.59
CA PRO A 11 -3.34 44.61 -8.59
C PRO A 11 -4.13 44.46 -9.90
N VAL A 12 -4.63 45.56 -10.45
CA VAL A 12 -5.40 45.59 -11.72
C VAL A 12 -4.64 44.92 -12.86
N SER A 13 -3.32 45.09 -12.91
CA SER A 13 -2.45 44.54 -13.96
C SER A 13 -2.46 43.02 -14.05
N ILE A 14 -2.87 42.30 -12.99
CA ILE A 14 -2.96 40.83 -13.04
C ILE A 14 -4.00 40.39 -14.07
N PHE A 15 -5.10 41.13 -14.23
CA PHE A 15 -6.19 40.77 -15.12
C PHE A 15 -5.88 41.08 -16.59
N SER A 16 -4.90 41.94 -16.87
CA SER A 16 -4.44 42.29 -18.22
C SER A 16 -3.42 41.31 -18.80
N LEU A 17 -3.05 40.24 -18.08
CA LEU A 17 -2.10 39.24 -18.55
C LEU A 17 -2.67 38.48 -19.78
N PRO A 18 -2.01 38.47 -20.95
CA PRO A 18 -2.64 38.12 -22.23
C PRO A 18 -3.22 36.70 -22.31
N ASN A 19 -2.69 35.74 -21.57
CA ASN A 19 -3.16 34.35 -21.56
C ASN A 19 -3.91 33.95 -20.27
N LEU A 20 -4.29 34.92 -19.43
CA LEU A 20 -4.97 34.62 -18.18
C LEU A 20 -6.42 34.17 -18.44
N GLN A 21 -6.71 32.91 -18.10
CA GLN A 21 -8.05 32.34 -18.25
C GLN A 21 -8.87 32.37 -16.95
N SER A 22 -8.21 32.26 -15.79
CA SER A 22 -8.90 32.27 -14.49
C SER A 22 -8.04 32.87 -13.38
N GLY A 23 -8.63 33.72 -12.55
CA GLY A 23 -8.06 34.29 -11.34
C GLY A 23 -8.57 33.59 -10.08
N LEU A 24 -7.97 32.45 -9.71
CA LEU A 24 -8.37 31.65 -8.54
C LEU A 24 -7.61 32.12 -7.28
N LEU A 25 -8.23 33.00 -6.51
CA LEU A 25 -7.63 33.72 -5.37
C LEU A 25 -8.44 33.54 -4.05
N LYS A 26 -9.37 32.59 -4.00
CA LYS A 26 -10.17 32.30 -2.81
C LYS A 26 -9.37 31.85 -1.58
N ASN A 27 -9.95 32.05 -0.40
CA ASN A 27 -9.41 31.65 0.91
C ASN A 27 -8.01 32.22 1.15
N ASN A 28 -7.84 33.53 0.95
CA ASN A 28 -6.63 34.26 1.31
C ASN A 28 -7.01 35.40 2.29
N GLN A 29 -6.12 36.36 2.46
CA GLN A 29 -6.30 37.56 3.27
C GLN A 29 -6.22 38.83 2.40
N LEU A 30 -6.66 38.73 1.13
CA LEU A 30 -6.66 39.83 0.18
C LEU A 30 -7.70 40.87 0.60
N ASN A 31 -7.36 42.16 0.49
CA ASN A 31 -8.18 43.25 1.01
C ASN A 31 -8.33 44.41 0.02
N GLY A 32 -8.99 45.49 0.44
CA GLY A 32 -9.18 46.69 -0.38
C GLY A 32 -10.36 46.62 -1.35
N SER A 33 -10.25 47.33 -2.47
CA SER A 33 -11.25 47.37 -3.55
C SER A 33 -10.80 46.51 -4.73
N LEU A 34 -11.70 45.71 -5.29
CA LEU A 34 -11.43 44.98 -6.52
C LEU A 34 -11.63 45.90 -7.74
N ASP A 35 -10.60 46.01 -8.57
CA ASP A 35 -10.67 46.65 -9.89
C ASP A 35 -10.08 45.69 -10.94
N ILE A 36 -10.91 45.31 -11.91
CA ILE A 36 -10.55 44.38 -13.00
C ILE A 36 -9.89 45.14 -14.17
N GLY A 37 -10.02 46.47 -14.19
CA GLY A 37 -9.51 47.34 -15.25
C GLY A 37 -10.39 47.34 -16.50
N THR A 38 -10.17 48.32 -17.38
CA THR A 38 -10.91 48.44 -18.66
C THR A 38 -10.36 47.54 -19.77
N THR A 39 -9.14 47.00 -19.61
CA THR A 39 -8.46 46.13 -20.56
C THR A 39 -7.96 44.86 -19.86
N TYR A 40 -8.88 43.93 -19.60
CA TYR A 40 -8.57 42.58 -19.10
C TYR A 40 -8.40 41.57 -20.25
N SER A 41 -7.76 40.43 -19.97
CA SER A 41 -7.52 39.38 -20.96
C SER A 41 -8.82 38.89 -21.60
N THR A 42 -8.81 38.75 -22.93
CA THR A 42 -9.95 38.21 -23.70
C THR A 42 -10.24 36.74 -23.38
N GLN A 43 -9.30 36.03 -22.74
CA GLN A 43 -9.48 34.65 -22.33
C GLN A 43 -10.01 34.49 -20.90
N LEU A 44 -10.10 35.58 -20.12
CA LEU A 44 -10.41 35.54 -18.69
C LEU A 44 -11.89 35.24 -18.44
N GLN A 45 -12.21 33.99 -18.09
CA GLN A 45 -13.57 33.48 -17.89
C GLN A 45 -14.04 33.52 -16.44
N LEU A 46 -13.13 33.42 -15.47
CA LEU A 46 -13.48 33.26 -14.06
C LEU A 46 -12.56 34.07 -13.15
N ILE A 47 -13.14 34.80 -12.20
CA ILE A 47 -12.45 35.41 -11.07
C ILE A 47 -13.10 34.92 -9.79
N ASP A 48 -12.40 34.07 -9.04
CA ASP A 48 -12.88 33.49 -7.78
C ASP A 48 -12.07 34.06 -6.60
N LEU A 49 -12.69 34.97 -5.85
CA LEU A 49 -12.11 35.69 -4.72
C LEU A 49 -12.84 35.37 -3.40
N GLN A 50 -13.54 34.24 -3.32
CA GLN A 50 -14.31 33.86 -2.13
C GLN A 50 -13.49 33.88 -0.83
N ASN A 51 -14.14 34.19 0.29
CA ASN A 51 -13.54 34.19 1.64
C ASN A 51 -12.20 34.96 1.71
N ASN A 52 -12.27 36.24 1.36
CA ASN A 52 -11.20 37.21 1.53
C ASN A 52 -11.77 38.43 2.31
N SER A 53 -11.06 39.55 2.30
CA SER A 53 -11.44 40.81 2.96
C SER A 53 -11.75 41.93 1.94
N ILE A 54 -12.30 41.58 0.77
CA ILE A 54 -12.64 42.57 -0.27
C ILE A 54 -13.86 43.41 0.16
N SER A 55 -13.70 44.72 0.15
CA SER A 55 -14.64 45.67 0.75
C SER A 55 -15.48 46.47 -0.27
N ASN A 56 -15.01 46.54 -1.52
CA ASN A 56 -15.65 47.26 -2.61
C ASN A 56 -15.27 46.65 -3.98
N TYR A 57 -16.07 46.92 -5.01
CA TYR A 57 -15.84 46.50 -6.39
C TYR A 57 -16.08 47.69 -7.31
N THR A 58 -15.08 48.07 -8.08
CA THR A 58 -15.17 49.14 -9.07
C THR A 58 -15.81 48.57 -10.33
N GLU A 59 -17.10 48.87 -10.54
CA GLU A 59 -17.82 48.41 -11.74
C GLU A 59 -17.28 49.12 -12.99
N ILE A 60 -16.97 48.33 -14.02
CA ILE A 60 -16.58 48.82 -15.35
C ILE A 60 -17.86 49.24 -16.09
N ALA A 61 -17.81 50.28 -16.91
CA ALA A 61 -18.90 50.62 -17.82
C ALA A 61 -19.17 49.43 -18.77
N GLY A 62 -20.30 48.72 -18.56
CA GLY A 62 -20.65 47.49 -19.28
C GLY A 62 -20.49 46.20 -18.48
N GLY A 63 -19.97 46.25 -17.25
CA GLY A 63 -19.79 45.10 -16.36
C GLY A 63 -18.69 44.13 -16.79
N TYR A 64 -18.27 43.26 -15.86
CA TYR A 64 -17.50 42.06 -16.22
C TYR A 64 -18.49 40.99 -16.65
N ASN A 65 -18.43 40.58 -17.92
CA ASN A 65 -19.44 39.71 -18.53
C ASN A 65 -19.25 38.21 -18.22
N ASN A 66 -18.14 37.83 -17.60
CA ASN A 66 -17.86 36.44 -17.24
C ASN A 66 -18.03 36.23 -15.71
N GLU A 67 -17.69 35.06 -15.20
CA GLU A 67 -18.06 34.67 -13.83
C GLU A 67 -17.16 35.35 -12.78
N LEU A 68 -17.78 36.12 -11.88
CA LEU A 68 -17.13 36.77 -10.74
C LEU A 68 -17.77 36.27 -9.44
N ILE A 69 -16.96 35.73 -8.52
CA ILE A 69 -17.44 35.17 -7.26
C ILE A 69 -16.74 35.86 -6.08
N LEU A 70 -17.51 36.59 -5.28
CA LEU A 70 -17.04 37.35 -4.11
C LEU A 70 -17.65 36.87 -2.79
N VAL A 71 -18.32 35.72 -2.76
CA VAL A 71 -18.99 35.24 -1.53
C VAL A 71 -18.02 35.09 -0.36
N GLY A 72 -18.47 35.45 0.84
CA GLY A 72 -17.64 35.44 2.05
C GLY A 72 -16.69 36.63 2.18
N ASN A 73 -16.90 37.70 1.39
CA ASN A 73 -16.19 38.98 1.54
C ASN A 73 -17.09 40.06 2.15
N PRO A 74 -16.53 41.07 2.84
CA PRO A 74 -17.29 42.20 3.41
C PRO A 74 -18.19 42.95 2.42
N ILE A 75 -17.82 43.01 1.14
CA ILE A 75 -18.67 43.60 0.09
C ILE A 75 -20.06 42.93 0.00
N CYS A 76 -20.14 41.64 0.30
CA CYS A 76 -21.38 40.85 0.25
C CYS A 76 -22.21 40.93 1.55
N GLU A 77 -21.71 41.58 2.60
CA GLU A 77 -22.41 41.76 3.87
C GLU A 77 -23.18 43.10 3.95
N LYS A 78 -22.89 44.04 3.03
CA LYS A 78 -23.55 45.35 2.98
C LYS A 78 -25.02 45.17 2.55
N GLN A 79 -25.94 45.33 3.51
CA GLN A 79 -27.36 44.92 3.49
C GLN A 79 -28.31 45.53 2.43
N ASN A 80 -27.83 46.10 1.31
CA ASN A 80 -28.72 46.70 0.31
C ASN A 80 -28.33 46.46 -1.17
N ILE A 81 -27.40 45.55 -1.48
CA ILE A 81 -27.06 45.21 -2.86
C ILE A 81 -27.00 43.69 -3.04
N LYS A 82 -28.04 43.09 -3.61
CA LYS A 82 -28.01 41.71 -4.12
C LYS A 82 -27.28 41.67 -5.46
N SER A 83 -25.96 41.88 -5.43
CA SER A 83 -25.14 41.73 -6.64
C SER A 83 -25.01 40.25 -7.02
N SER A 84 -25.01 39.94 -8.32
CA SER A 84 -24.87 38.56 -8.83
C SER A 84 -23.60 37.86 -8.33
N TYR A 85 -22.51 38.61 -8.14
CA TYR A 85 -21.24 38.09 -7.62
C TYR A 85 -21.24 37.73 -6.13
N CYS A 86 -22.29 38.10 -5.38
CA CYS A 86 -22.46 37.79 -3.96
C CYS A 86 -23.41 36.62 -3.69
N ALA A 87 -23.92 35.98 -4.75
CA ALA A 87 -24.63 34.72 -4.67
C ALA A 87 -23.73 33.63 -5.27
N VAL A 88 -23.41 32.59 -4.49
CA VAL A 88 -22.90 31.36 -5.10
C VAL A 88 -24.11 30.75 -5.80
N SER A 89 -24.07 30.63 -7.12
CA SER A 89 -24.87 29.62 -7.80
C SER A 89 -24.61 28.33 -7.03
N GLU A 90 -25.59 27.83 -6.26
CA GLU A 90 -25.48 26.52 -5.61
C GLU A 90 -24.82 25.57 -6.62
N PRO A 91 -23.86 24.72 -6.22
CA PRO A 91 -23.27 23.77 -7.14
C PRO A 91 -24.38 22.80 -7.58
N ASN A 92 -25.10 23.16 -8.63
CA ASN A 92 -25.89 22.27 -9.44
C ASN A 92 -24.89 21.42 -10.24
N THR A 93 -24.16 20.54 -9.55
CA THR A 93 -23.30 19.51 -10.18
C THR A 93 -23.89 18.11 -10.01
N SER A 94 -25.22 18.02 -9.91
CA SER A 94 -25.96 16.88 -10.45
C SER A 94 -26.17 17.11 -11.95
N THR A 95 -25.12 16.98 -12.75
CA THR A 95 -25.27 16.82 -14.20
C THR A 95 -25.72 15.39 -14.47
N SER A 96 -26.95 15.24 -14.99
CA SER A 96 -27.63 13.95 -15.20
C SER A 96 -27.14 13.18 -16.43
N TYR A 97 -25.91 13.41 -16.90
CA TYR A 97 -25.41 12.65 -18.03
C TYR A 97 -25.33 11.17 -17.66
N SER A 98 -25.86 10.35 -18.54
CA SER A 98 -25.73 8.90 -18.55
C SER A 98 -25.65 8.47 -20.00
N THR A 99 -24.80 7.50 -20.31
CA THR A 99 -24.75 6.90 -21.65
C THR A 99 -26.14 6.42 -22.07
N PRO A 100 -26.66 6.85 -23.24
CA PRO A 100 -27.93 6.38 -23.73
C PRO A 100 -27.83 4.93 -24.24
N PRO A 101 -28.95 4.17 -24.28
CA PRO A 101 -28.99 2.84 -24.89
C PRO A 101 -28.70 2.90 -26.41
N ASN A 102 -27.99 1.89 -26.92
CA ASN A 102 -27.63 1.74 -28.32
C ASN A 102 -28.77 1.08 -29.11
N ASN A 103 -29.72 1.89 -29.59
CA ASN A 103 -30.82 1.45 -30.46
C ASN A 103 -31.62 0.25 -29.91
N CYS A 104 -31.77 0.18 -28.59
CA CYS A 104 -32.48 -0.89 -27.90
C CYS A 104 -33.23 -0.34 -26.68
N GLN A 105 -34.26 -1.07 -26.24
CA GLN A 105 -35.02 -0.74 -25.04
C GLN A 105 -34.36 -1.39 -23.81
N PRO A 106 -33.99 -0.62 -22.76
CA PRO A 106 -33.42 -1.18 -21.54
C PRO A 106 -34.33 -2.24 -20.92
N ILE A 107 -33.75 -3.38 -20.54
CA ILE A 107 -34.48 -4.49 -19.94
C ILE A 107 -34.36 -4.46 -18.41
N SER A 108 -35.40 -4.93 -17.72
CA SER A 108 -35.36 -5.13 -16.27
C SER A 108 -34.55 -6.39 -15.96
N CYS A 109 -33.45 -6.24 -15.24
CA CYS A 109 -32.53 -7.32 -14.94
C CYS A 109 -32.81 -7.98 -13.58
N SER A 110 -32.34 -9.22 -13.43
CA SER A 110 -32.35 -9.98 -12.17
C SER A 110 -31.63 -9.24 -11.03
N SER A 111 -31.89 -9.62 -9.77
CA SER A 111 -31.29 -8.99 -8.58
C SER A 111 -29.76 -8.83 -8.68
N GLY A 112 -29.30 -7.58 -8.74
CA GLY A 112 -27.88 -7.18 -8.78
C GLY A 112 -27.27 -6.99 -10.18
N GLN A 113 -27.97 -7.36 -11.26
CA GLN A 113 -27.53 -7.10 -12.63
C GLN A 113 -27.99 -5.72 -13.12
N VAL A 114 -27.21 -5.12 -14.03
CA VAL A 114 -27.50 -3.83 -14.66
C VAL A 114 -27.58 -4.03 -16.17
N SER A 115 -28.54 -3.37 -16.83
CA SER A 115 -28.65 -3.36 -18.28
C SER A 115 -27.52 -2.53 -18.88
N SER A 116 -26.70 -3.12 -19.73
CA SER A 116 -25.67 -2.41 -20.49
C SER A 116 -26.28 -1.47 -21.55
N PRO A 117 -25.50 -0.55 -22.14
CA PRO A 117 -25.96 0.23 -23.29
C PRO A 117 -26.40 -0.63 -24.48
N ASN A 118 -25.92 -1.86 -24.60
CA ASN A 118 -26.37 -2.83 -25.62
C ASN A 118 -27.56 -3.68 -25.16
N CYS A 119 -28.24 -3.27 -24.08
CA CYS A 119 -29.41 -3.92 -23.49
C CYS A 119 -29.18 -5.38 -23.08
N LEU A 120 -27.98 -5.71 -22.59
CA LEU A 120 -27.64 -7.00 -22.01
C LEU A 120 -27.51 -6.87 -20.49
N CYS A 121 -28.17 -7.75 -19.74
CA CYS A 121 -28.03 -7.81 -18.29
C CYS A 121 -26.68 -8.42 -17.90
N ALA A 122 -25.88 -7.67 -17.15
CA ALA A 122 -24.60 -8.14 -16.66
C ALA A 122 -24.24 -7.48 -15.31
N TYR A 123 -23.21 -8.01 -14.67
CA TYR A 123 -22.54 -7.42 -13.51
C TYR A 123 -21.34 -6.60 -14.01
N PRO A 124 -21.47 -5.26 -14.14
CA PRO A 124 -20.39 -4.44 -14.63
C PRO A 124 -19.27 -4.31 -13.60
N TYR A 125 -18.03 -4.25 -14.07
CA TYR A 125 -16.95 -3.72 -13.25
C TYR A 125 -17.13 -2.20 -13.16
N SER A 126 -17.49 -1.74 -11.96
CA SER A 126 -17.91 -0.37 -11.71
C SER A 126 -16.91 0.37 -10.84
N GLY A 127 -16.82 1.68 -11.01
CA GLY A 127 -16.02 2.55 -10.15
C GLY A 127 -16.08 4.00 -10.57
N THR A 128 -15.34 4.85 -9.88
CA THR A 128 -15.21 6.27 -10.18
C THR A 128 -13.88 6.53 -10.88
N LEU A 129 -13.93 7.08 -12.09
CA LEU A 129 -12.76 7.57 -12.80
C LEU A 129 -12.55 9.04 -12.43
N VAL A 130 -11.38 9.35 -11.86
CA VAL A 130 -11.04 10.70 -11.39
C VAL A 130 -9.90 11.26 -12.23
N PHE A 131 -10.14 12.41 -12.83
CA PHE A 131 -9.18 13.15 -13.64
C PHE A 131 -8.75 14.41 -12.90
N ARG A 132 -7.43 14.60 -12.76
CA ARG A 132 -6.83 15.80 -12.20
C ARG A 132 -6.61 16.83 -13.31
N ALA A 133 -6.83 18.10 -13.00
CA ALA A 133 -6.52 19.23 -13.89
C ALA A 133 -7.20 19.13 -15.27
N THR A 134 -8.50 18.87 -15.31
CA THR A 134 -9.27 18.86 -16.56
C THR A 134 -9.59 20.26 -17.06
N SER A 135 -9.50 20.48 -18.38
CA SER A 135 -9.92 21.74 -19.02
C SER A 135 -11.40 21.76 -19.41
N ILE A 136 -12.22 20.86 -18.84
CA ILE A 136 -13.65 20.77 -19.09
C ILE A 136 -14.34 21.88 -18.29
N SER A 137 -15.00 22.78 -19.01
CA SER A 137 -15.72 23.93 -18.48
C SER A 137 -17.22 23.67 -18.37
N ASP A 138 -17.84 23.02 -19.37
CA ASP A 138 -19.27 22.71 -19.39
C ASP A 138 -19.54 21.20 -19.23
N LEU A 139 -20.03 20.81 -18.05
CA LEU A 139 -20.40 19.43 -17.74
C LEU A 139 -21.70 18.96 -18.44
N ARG A 140 -22.43 19.85 -19.12
CA ARG A 140 -23.64 19.50 -19.88
C ARG A 140 -23.34 19.07 -21.31
N ASP A 141 -22.14 19.37 -21.83
CA ASP A 141 -21.77 19.00 -23.18
C ASP A 141 -21.45 17.50 -23.28
N SER A 142 -22.37 16.76 -23.89
CA SER A 142 -22.26 15.32 -24.13
C SER A 142 -21.09 14.91 -25.05
N VAL A 143 -20.51 15.86 -25.80
CA VAL A 143 -19.38 15.59 -26.71
C VAL A 143 -18.13 15.15 -25.95
N TYR A 144 -17.90 15.65 -24.73
CA TYR A 144 -16.77 15.22 -23.91
C TYR A 144 -16.87 13.74 -23.54
N TYR A 145 -18.07 13.31 -23.15
CA TYR A 145 -18.31 11.95 -22.67
C TYR A 145 -18.30 10.94 -23.81
N THR A 146 -18.91 11.27 -24.95
CA THR A 146 -18.86 10.40 -26.15
C THR A 146 -17.43 10.20 -26.67
N LYS A 147 -16.58 11.24 -26.62
CA LYS A 147 -15.14 11.11 -26.92
C LYS A 147 -14.39 10.23 -25.91
N LEU A 148 -14.69 10.39 -24.62
CA LEU A 148 -14.09 9.58 -23.57
C LEU A 148 -14.50 8.10 -23.69
N GLU A 149 -15.78 7.83 -23.99
CA GLU A 149 -16.29 6.48 -24.23
C GLU A 149 -15.60 5.81 -25.40
N ALA A 150 -15.49 6.50 -26.53
CA ALA A 150 -14.80 5.99 -27.71
C ALA A 150 -13.33 5.67 -27.43
N SER A 151 -12.61 6.55 -26.73
CA SER A 151 -11.21 6.35 -26.37
C SER A 151 -11.01 5.16 -25.41
N LEU A 152 -11.88 5.01 -24.40
CA LEU A 152 -11.86 3.87 -23.48
C LEU A 152 -12.11 2.55 -24.22
N MET A 153 -13.16 2.50 -25.06
CA MET A 153 -13.47 1.31 -25.87
C MET A 153 -12.33 0.95 -26.81
N GLN A 154 -11.72 1.95 -27.48
CA GLN A 154 -10.56 1.73 -28.34
C GLN A 154 -9.37 1.14 -27.57
N SER A 155 -9.12 1.61 -26.34
CA SER A 155 -8.05 1.08 -25.48
C SER A 155 -8.29 -0.37 -25.05
N PHE A 156 -9.55 -0.75 -24.77
CA PHE A 156 -9.89 -2.13 -24.46
C PHE A 156 -9.78 -3.06 -25.68
N GLN A 157 -10.20 -2.58 -26.85
CA GLN A 157 -10.12 -3.34 -28.10
C GLN A 157 -8.67 -3.55 -28.55
N SER A 158 -7.81 -2.54 -28.47
CA SER A 158 -6.39 -2.66 -28.85
C SER A 158 -5.65 -3.66 -27.97
N GLN A 159 -6.06 -3.79 -26.71
CA GLN A 159 -5.54 -4.76 -25.74
C GLN A 159 -6.27 -6.12 -25.78
N LYS A 160 -7.20 -6.32 -26.72
CA LYS A 160 -7.99 -7.55 -26.89
C LYS A 160 -8.74 -8.00 -25.61
N LEU A 161 -9.24 -7.04 -24.84
CA LEU A 161 -9.92 -7.33 -23.58
C LEU A 161 -11.39 -7.76 -23.79
N PRO A 162 -11.95 -8.60 -22.89
CA PRO A 162 -13.30 -9.14 -23.03
C PRO A 162 -14.39 -8.12 -22.63
N VAL A 163 -14.34 -6.91 -23.18
CA VAL A 163 -15.28 -5.81 -22.90
C VAL A 163 -16.28 -5.68 -24.05
N ASN A 164 -17.57 -5.68 -23.74
CA ASN A 164 -18.66 -5.48 -24.71
C ASN A 164 -19.02 -4.01 -24.90
N SER A 165 -19.18 -3.30 -23.80
CA SER A 165 -19.64 -1.92 -23.77
C SER A 165 -19.23 -1.27 -22.45
N ILE A 166 -19.31 0.06 -22.40
CA ILE A 166 -19.12 0.83 -21.18
C ILE A 166 -20.25 1.84 -21.03
N SER A 167 -20.51 2.25 -19.80
CA SER A 167 -21.38 3.38 -19.51
C SER A 167 -20.67 4.37 -18.60
N LEU A 168 -20.77 5.65 -18.95
CA LEU A 168 -20.41 6.79 -18.16
C LEU A 168 -21.66 7.45 -17.59
N SER A 169 -21.62 7.82 -16.31
CA SER A 169 -22.73 8.55 -15.68
C SER A 169 -22.27 9.46 -14.55
N ASN A 170 -23.15 10.35 -14.12
CA ASN A 170 -22.95 11.23 -12.97
C ASN A 170 -21.60 11.97 -12.99
N PRO A 171 -21.27 12.72 -14.06
CA PRO A 171 -20.10 13.58 -14.04
C PRO A 171 -20.27 14.64 -12.95
N ILE A 172 -19.23 14.82 -12.15
CA ILE A 172 -19.16 15.77 -11.03
C ILE A 172 -17.79 16.44 -11.11
N LYS A 173 -17.75 17.75 -10.96
CA LYS A 173 -16.51 18.48 -10.73
C LYS A 173 -16.55 19.01 -9.30
N ASP A 174 -15.58 18.59 -8.48
CA ASP A 174 -15.51 18.99 -7.08
C ASP A 174 -14.76 20.31 -6.88
N PHE A 175 -14.82 20.86 -5.66
CA PHE A 175 -14.17 22.13 -5.30
C PHE A 175 -12.63 22.08 -5.38
N SER A 176 -12.04 20.89 -5.57
CA SER A 176 -10.61 20.66 -5.81
C SER A 176 -10.24 20.60 -7.29
N GLU A 177 -11.17 20.89 -8.21
CA GLU A 177 -11.01 20.80 -9.67
C GLU A 177 -10.75 19.38 -10.20
N ASP A 178 -10.98 18.36 -9.36
CA ASP A 178 -10.95 16.96 -9.80
C ASP A 178 -12.29 16.67 -10.49
N PHE A 179 -12.22 16.29 -11.77
CA PHE A 179 -13.37 15.84 -12.52
C PHE A 179 -13.57 14.35 -12.28
N ARG A 180 -14.74 13.98 -11.78
CA ARG A 180 -15.12 12.62 -11.42
C ARG A 180 -16.26 12.16 -12.31
N ILE A 181 -16.19 10.93 -12.80
CA ILE A 181 -17.29 10.33 -13.55
C ILE A 181 -17.42 8.86 -13.17
N ARG A 182 -18.66 8.38 -13.03
CA ARG A 182 -18.94 6.96 -12.81
C ARG A 182 -18.68 6.21 -14.10
N LEU A 183 -17.89 5.15 -14.03
CA LEU A 183 -17.62 4.25 -15.15
C LEU A 183 -18.11 2.84 -14.80
N GLN A 184 -18.87 2.25 -15.71
CA GLN A 184 -19.30 0.86 -15.67
C GLN A 184 -18.80 0.15 -16.92
N ILE A 185 -18.11 -0.98 -16.74
CA ILE A 185 -17.52 -1.75 -17.83
C ILE A 185 -18.24 -3.08 -17.90
N PHE A 186 -18.84 -3.39 -19.05
CA PHE A 186 -19.65 -4.59 -19.26
C PHE A 186 -18.87 -5.66 -20.04
N PRO A 187 -18.91 -6.92 -19.62
CA PRO A 187 -18.18 -8.02 -20.27
C PRO A 187 -18.84 -8.48 -21.58
N SER A 188 -18.06 -9.05 -22.49
CA SER A 188 -18.54 -9.68 -23.74
C SER A 188 -19.04 -11.12 -23.60
N GLY A 189 -18.87 -11.74 -22.42
CA GLY A 189 -19.19 -13.16 -22.16
C GLY A 189 -20.37 -13.39 -21.21
N GLN A 190 -20.22 -14.33 -20.26
CA GLN A 190 -21.24 -14.91 -19.36
C GLN A 190 -21.89 -13.93 -18.33
N GLY A 191 -22.13 -12.67 -18.70
CA GLY A 191 -22.76 -11.66 -17.84
C GLY A 191 -21.89 -11.15 -16.69
N ARG A 192 -20.63 -11.61 -16.55
CA ARG A 192 -19.63 -11.11 -15.59
C ARG A 192 -18.22 -11.33 -16.14
N PHE A 193 -17.24 -10.56 -15.65
CA PHE A 193 -15.83 -10.86 -15.90
C PHE A 193 -15.40 -12.08 -15.08
N ASN A 194 -14.61 -12.97 -15.68
CA ASN A 194 -13.81 -13.92 -14.91
C ASN A 194 -12.62 -13.20 -14.27
N ARG A 195 -11.91 -13.88 -13.34
CA ARG A 195 -10.78 -13.28 -12.61
C ARG A 195 -9.73 -12.66 -13.54
N THR A 196 -9.36 -13.37 -14.60
CA THR A 196 -8.37 -12.91 -15.58
C THR A 196 -8.84 -11.65 -16.32
N GLY A 197 -10.07 -11.66 -16.85
CA GLY A 197 -10.65 -10.52 -17.57
C GLY A 197 -10.78 -9.29 -16.67
N LEU A 198 -11.18 -9.47 -15.41
CA LEU A 198 -11.27 -8.38 -14.44
C LEU A 198 -9.89 -7.80 -14.10
N SER A 199 -8.90 -8.66 -13.87
CA SER A 199 -7.52 -8.23 -13.59
C SER A 199 -6.92 -7.47 -14.78
N GLN A 200 -7.18 -7.91 -16.01
CA GLN A 200 -6.70 -7.24 -17.20
C GLN A 200 -7.35 -5.87 -17.39
N VAL A 201 -8.66 -5.76 -17.17
CA VAL A 201 -9.36 -4.46 -17.19
C VAL A 201 -8.87 -3.53 -16.07
N GLY A 202 -8.65 -4.04 -14.85
CA GLY A 202 -8.08 -3.26 -13.75
C GLY A 202 -6.64 -2.79 -14.01
N PHE A 203 -5.85 -3.61 -14.71
CA PHE A 203 -4.49 -3.27 -15.12
C PHE A 203 -4.46 -2.08 -16.07
N VAL A 204 -5.48 -1.92 -16.92
CA VAL A 204 -5.56 -0.78 -17.87
C VAL A 204 -5.42 0.55 -17.13
N PHE A 205 -6.10 0.68 -16.00
CA PHE A 205 -6.12 1.87 -15.17
C PHE A 205 -4.96 1.94 -14.18
N SER A 206 -4.56 0.81 -13.59
CA SER A 206 -3.50 0.77 -12.57
C SER A 206 -2.11 1.05 -13.17
N ASN A 207 -1.86 0.53 -14.37
CA ASN A 207 -0.61 0.76 -15.10
C ASN A 207 -0.69 1.96 -16.08
N GLN A 208 -1.77 2.77 -16.00
CA GLN A 208 -1.99 3.96 -16.83
C GLN A 208 -1.79 3.73 -18.35
N SER A 209 -2.18 2.55 -18.83
CA SER A 209 -2.06 2.16 -20.24
C SER A 209 -3.14 2.82 -21.11
N PHE A 210 -4.30 3.14 -20.54
CA PHE A 210 -5.28 4.00 -21.20
C PHE A 210 -4.76 5.45 -21.22
N LYS A 211 -4.79 6.08 -22.39
CA LYS A 211 -4.43 7.49 -22.59
C LYS A 211 -5.70 8.29 -22.86
N PRO A 212 -6.07 9.24 -21.99
CA PRO A 212 -7.33 9.94 -22.12
C PRO A 212 -7.29 10.96 -23.27
N PRO A 213 -8.45 11.31 -23.85
CA PRO A 213 -8.52 12.28 -24.93
C PRO A 213 -8.16 13.70 -24.44
N GLN A 214 -7.82 14.59 -25.37
CA GLN A 214 -7.45 15.97 -25.07
C GLN A 214 -8.52 16.67 -24.22
N GLY A 215 -8.07 17.35 -23.16
CA GLY A 215 -8.91 18.05 -22.18
C GLY A 215 -9.16 17.27 -20.89
N PHE A 216 -8.89 15.96 -20.89
CA PHE A 216 -8.82 15.14 -19.68
C PHE A 216 -7.35 15.00 -19.25
N GLY A 217 -7.05 15.38 -18.00
CA GLY A 217 -5.70 15.32 -17.45
C GLY A 217 -5.31 13.93 -16.92
N PRO A 218 -4.25 13.82 -16.10
CA PRO A 218 -3.86 12.57 -15.45
C PRO A 218 -5.01 11.98 -14.63
N TYR A 219 -5.17 10.66 -14.62
CA TYR A 219 -6.29 10.01 -13.95
C TYR A 219 -5.87 8.91 -12.99
N TYR A 220 -6.80 8.56 -12.11
CA TYR A 220 -6.80 7.32 -11.33
C TYR A 220 -8.22 6.77 -11.26
N PHE A 221 -8.34 5.44 -11.14
CA PHE A 221 -9.62 4.75 -11.07
C PHE A 221 -9.83 4.18 -9.67
N LEU A 222 -10.99 4.46 -9.09
CA LEU A 222 -11.42 3.96 -7.80
C LEU A 222 -12.52 2.91 -8.04
N PRO A 223 -12.20 1.60 -8.05
CA PRO A 223 -13.22 0.58 -8.23
C PRO A 223 -14.19 0.53 -7.05
N ASP A 224 -15.46 0.24 -7.33
CA ASP A 224 -16.46 -0.02 -6.30
C ASP A 224 -16.12 -1.30 -5.53
N HIS A 225 -16.50 -1.34 -4.25
CA HIS A 225 -16.38 -2.54 -3.44
C HIS A 225 -17.35 -3.62 -3.95
N VAL A 226 -16.82 -4.68 -4.56
CA VAL A 226 -17.59 -5.89 -4.88
C VAL A 226 -17.23 -6.98 -3.87
N PRO A 227 -18.21 -7.63 -3.19
CA PRO A 227 -17.94 -8.77 -2.32
C PRO A 227 -17.26 -9.90 -3.09
N TYR A 228 -16.20 -10.46 -2.53
CA TYR A 228 -15.41 -11.54 -3.15
C TYR A 228 -16.23 -12.80 -3.47
N ASP A 229 -17.39 -12.98 -2.83
CA ASP A 229 -18.33 -14.08 -3.05
C ASP A 229 -18.93 -14.10 -4.47
N PHE A 230 -18.84 -12.98 -5.20
CA PHE A 230 -19.31 -12.90 -6.59
C PHE A 230 -18.36 -13.55 -7.61
N TYR A 231 -17.11 -13.82 -7.22
CA TYR A 231 -16.04 -14.32 -8.09
C TYR A 231 -15.63 -15.77 -7.81
N ALA A 232 -16.12 -16.36 -6.72
CA ALA A 232 -16.01 -17.79 -6.52
C ALA A 232 -16.92 -18.49 -7.53
N ALA A 233 -16.31 -19.24 -8.46
CA ALA A 233 -17.04 -20.22 -9.23
C ALA A 233 -17.91 -21.06 -8.29
N GLN A 234 -19.18 -21.26 -8.64
CA GLN A 234 -20.03 -22.25 -8.01
C GLN A 234 -19.27 -23.58 -8.00
N TRP A 235 -18.96 -24.06 -6.80
CA TRP A 235 -18.35 -25.36 -6.60
C TRP A 235 -19.42 -26.42 -6.89
N ASP A 236 -19.26 -27.12 -8.01
CA ASP A 236 -20.01 -28.34 -8.31
C ASP A 236 -19.48 -29.46 -7.39
N PRO A 237 -20.29 -30.07 -6.51
CA PRO A 237 -19.83 -31.07 -5.57
C PRO A 237 -19.41 -32.41 -6.21
N ASN A 238 -19.58 -32.60 -7.54
CA ASN A 238 -19.45 -33.90 -8.20
C ASN A 238 -18.47 -33.96 -9.40
N GLY A 239 -17.29 -33.35 -9.31
CA GLY A 239 -16.23 -33.48 -10.33
C GLY A 239 -14.89 -33.95 -9.75
N GLY A 240 -14.52 -35.21 -10.01
CA GLY A 240 -13.32 -35.85 -9.46
C GLY A 240 -12.00 -35.62 -10.21
N SER A 241 -10.91 -35.88 -9.47
CA SER A 241 -9.53 -36.22 -9.85
C SER A 241 -8.62 -35.20 -10.56
N GLY A 242 -7.40 -35.07 -10.00
CA GLY A 242 -6.19 -34.64 -10.70
C GLY A 242 -5.67 -33.25 -10.30
N GLY A 243 -4.53 -33.19 -9.61
CA GLY A 243 -4.03 -31.99 -8.93
C GLY A 243 -3.46 -30.87 -9.82
N ILE A 244 -3.48 -29.66 -9.24
CA ILE A 244 -2.60 -28.48 -9.41
C ILE A 244 -2.74 -27.68 -8.09
N PRO A 245 -1.68 -27.08 -7.50
CA PRO A 245 -1.79 -26.33 -6.25
C PRO A 245 -2.72 -25.12 -6.43
N GLN A 246 -3.79 -25.06 -5.64
CA GLN A 246 -4.67 -23.91 -5.58
C GLN A 246 -3.88 -22.69 -5.07
N LEU A 247 -3.73 -21.67 -5.90
CA LEU A 247 -3.33 -20.33 -5.49
C LEU A 247 -4.32 -19.86 -4.41
N LYS A 248 -3.90 -19.87 -3.13
CA LYS A 248 -4.71 -19.35 -2.02
C LYS A 248 -4.85 -17.84 -2.17
N GLU A 249 -5.91 -17.39 -2.81
CA GLU A 249 -6.36 -16.00 -2.72
C GLU A 249 -6.70 -15.67 -1.25
N ALA A 250 -6.28 -14.49 -0.79
CA ALA A 250 -6.57 -14.02 0.56
C ALA A 250 -8.09 -13.85 0.74
N ARG A 251 -8.69 -14.61 1.68
CA ARG A 251 -10.14 -14.61 1.91
C ARG A 251 -10.61 -13.30 2.56
N CYS A 252 -11.72 -12.75 2.08
CA CYS A 252 -12.43 -11.69 2.80
C CYS A 252 -13.28 -12.32 3.91
N PHE A 253 -13.06 -11.91 5.16
CA PHE A 253 -13.83 -12.35 6.33
C PHE A 253 -14.74 -11.21 6.80
N SER A 254 -15.94 -11.57 7.25
CA SER A 254 -16.81 -10.63 7.97
C SER A 254 -16.33 -10.39 9.41
N PHE A 255 -16.73 -9.27 10.01
CA PHE A 255 -16.39 -8.99 11.41
C PHE A 255 -16.95 -10.05 12.36
N GLU A 256 -18.19 -10.50 12.13
CA GLU A 256 -18.86 -11.48 12.99
C GLU A 256 -18.21 -12.88 12.91
N GLU A 257 -17.66 -13.28 11.76
CA GLU A 257 -16.85 -14.49 11.64
C GLU A 257 -15.60 -14.41 12.52
N LEU A 258 -14.80 -13.35 12.37
CA LEU A 258 -13.55 -13.21 13.14
C LEU A 258 -13.81 -13.07 14.64
N LYS A 259 -14.90 -12.38 15.01
CA LYS A 259 -15.37 -12.29 16.39
C LYS A 259 -15.77 -13.66 16.93
N LYS A 260 -16.42 -14.51 16.13
CA LYS A 260 -16.73 -15.90 16.52
C LYS A 260 -15.45 -16.73 16.69
N TYR A 261 -14.53 -16.67 15.72
CA TYR A 261 -13.29 -17.46 15.74
C TYR A 261 -12.33 -17.11 16.88
N THR A 262 -12.48 -15.91 17.47
CA THR A 262 -11.64 -15.42 18.58
C THR A 262 -12.35 -15.44 19.93
N ASN A 263 -13.55 -16.05 20.03
CA ASN A 263 -14.40 -15.96 21.21
C ASN A 263 -14.61 -14.51 21.68
N LYS A 264 -15.16 -13.68 20.78
CA LYS A 264 -15.41 -12.23 20.97
C LYS A 264 -14.15 -11.41 21.28
N PHE A 265 -13.00 -11.78 20.70
CA PHE A 265 -11.71 -11.16 20.98
C PHE A 265 -11.35 -11.20 22.48
N SER A 266 -11.58 -12.36 23.12
CA SER A 266 -11.20 -12.58 24.52
C SER A 266 -9.72 -12.28 24.76
N GLU A 267 -9.38 -11.69 25.91
CA GLU A 267 -7.99 -11.44 26.30
C GLU A 267 -7.20 -12.75 26.47
N GLU A 268 -7.87 -13.87 26.74
CA GLU A 268 -7.24 -15.21 26.76
C GLU A 268 -6.68 -15.62 25.39
N ASN A 269 -7.26 -15.08 24.32
CA ASN A 269 -6.78 -15.29 22.96
C ASN A 269 -5.80 -14.20 22.51
N SER A 270 -5.49 -13.21 23.35
CA SER A 270 -4.50 -12.17 23.02
C SER A 270 -3.10 -12.77 23.03
N ILE A 271 -2.46 -12.81 21.86
CA ILE A 271 -1.12 -13.38 21.67
C ILE A 271 -0.04 -12.32 21.45
N GLY A 272 -0.44 -11.05 21.31
CA GLY A 272 0.50 -9.95 21.17
C GLY A 272 -0.17 -8.59 21.04
N SER A 273 0.59 -7.54 21.31
CA SER A 273 0.18 -6.15 21.09
C SER A 273 1.38 -5.34 20.59
N GLY A 274 1.15 -4.47 19.61
CA GLY A 274 2.19 -3.62 19.02
C GLY A 274 1.60 -2.31 18.49
N GLY A 275 2.44 -1.51 17.81
CA GLY A 275 2.06 -0.16 17.35
C GLY A 275 0.86 -0.11 16.41
N TYR A 276 0.60 -1.19 15.67
CA TYR A 276 -0.59 -1.31 14.81
C TYR A 276 -1.86 -1.69 15.60
N GLY A 277 -1.74 -2.53 16.63
CA GLY A 277 -2.90 -3.22 17.17
C GLY A 277 -2.62 -4.39 18.11
N LYS A 278 -3.70 -5.06 18.53
CA LYS A 278 -3.65 -6.36 19.22
C LYS A 278 -3.75 -7.51 18.23
N VAL A 279 -3.08 -8.61 18.52
CA VAL A 279 -3.12 -9.85 17.75
C VAL A 279 -3.81 -10.91 18.58
N TYR A 280 -4.81 -11.58 18.00
CA TYR A 280 -5.59 -12.62 18.65
C TYR A 280 -5.39 -13.97 17.95
N ARG A 281 -5.31 -15.04 18.72
CA ARG A 281 -5.44 -16.40 18.22
C ARG A 281 -6.89 -16.70 17.90
N GLY A 282 -7.12 -17.40 16.80
CA GLY A 282 -8.43 -17.92 16.42
C GLY A 282 -8.33 -19.28 15.75
N THR A 283 -9.47 -19.87 15.44
CA THR A 283 -9.54 -21.16 14.73
C THR A 283 -10.63 -21.11 13.68
N LEU A 284 -10.28 -21.44 12.44
CA LEU A 284 -11.24 -21.54 11.34
C LEU A 284 -12.16 -22.76 11.54
N PRO A 285 -13.33 -22.81 10.87
CA PRO A 285 -14.22 -23.98 10.92
C PRO A 285 -13.56 -25.28 10.44
N THR A 286 -12.52 -25.16 9.62
CA THR A 286 -11.68 -26.28 9.15
C THR A 286 -10.76 -26.84 10.24
N GLY A 287 -10.70 -26.23 11.42
CA GLY A 287 -9.74 -26.55 12.49
C GLY A 287 -8.39 -25.87 12.34
N GLN A 288 -8.14 -25.14 11.24
CA GLN A 288 -6.87 -24.44 11.03
C GLN A 288 -6.71 -23.28 12.04
N PRO A 289 -5.61 -23.22 12.81
CA PRO A 289 -5.34 -22.10 13.70
C PRO A 289 -4.88 -20.87 12.90
N ILE A 290 -5.35 -19.69 13.31
CA ILE A 290 -5.09 -18.40 12.65
C ILE A 290 -4.68 -17.33 13.66
N ALA A 291 -3.96 -16.33 13.19
CA ALA A 291 -3.63 -15.12 13.94
C ALA A 291 -4.33 -13.90 13.32
N ILE A 292 -5.06 -13.14 14.13
CA ILE A 292 -5.89 -12.02 13.68
C ILE A 292 -5.32 -10.72 14.27
N LYS A 293 -4.66 -9.93 13.44
CA LYS A 293 -4.10 -8.61 13.79
C LYS A 293 -5.19 -7.56 13.60
N ARG A 294 -5.64 -6.94 14.69
CA ARG A 294 -6.73 -5.97 14.70
C ARG A 294 -6.20 -4.56 14.99
N ALA A 295 -6.44 -3.64 14.07
CA ALA A 295 -5.99 -2.24 14.19
C ALA A 295 -6.65 -1.51 15.38
N HIS A 296 -5.94 -0.56 15.98
CA HIS A 296 -6.52 0.38 16.95
C HIS A 296 -7.54 1.32 16.26
N LYS A 297 -8.64 1.67 16.95
CA LYS A 297 -9.73 2.50 16.42
C LYS A 297 -9.30 3.92 15.98
N GLU A 298 -8.18 4.42 16.47
CA GLU A 298 -7.75 5.82 16.34
C GLU A 298 -6.51 6.02 15.46
N SER A 299 -5.92 4.96 14.89
CA SER A 299 -4.68 5.10 14.11
C SER A 299 -4.95 5.43 12.64
N LEU A 300 -4.79 6.70 12.25
CA LEU A 300 -4.73 7.12 10.84
C LEU A 300 -3.67 6.35 10.03
N GLN A 301 -2.58 5.94 10.70
CA GLN A 301 -1.50 5.16 10.12
C GLN A 301 -1.89 3.70 9.84
N GLY A 302 -2.82 3.12 10.60
CA GLY A 302 -3.27 1.73 10.45
C GLY A 302 -3.97 1.44 9.13
N GLY A 303 -4.66 2.42 8.53
CA GLY A 303 -5.34 2.26 7.25
C GLY A 303 -4.39 2.12 6.06
N HIS A 304 -3.30 2.89 6.04
CA HIS A 304 -2.25 2.77 5.02
C HIS A 304 -1.46 1.48 5.17
N GLU A 305 -1.09 1.11 6.40
CA GLU A 305 -0.37 -0.15 6.70
C GLU A 305 -1.22 -1.37 6.34
N PHE A 306 -2.53 -1.32 6.61
CA PHE A 306 -3.49 -2.36 6.25
C PHE A 306 -3.55 -2.61 4.74
N LYS A 307 -3.73 -1.55 3.94
CA LYS A 307 -3.82 -1.67 2.49
C LYS A 307 -2.51 -2.19 1.89
N ASN A 308 -1.39 -1.65 2.37
CA ASN A 308 -0.06 -2.02 1.91
C ASN A 308 0.25 -3.51 2.20
N GLU A 309 -0.09 -3.98 3.39
CA GLU A 309 0.15 -5.36 3.80
C GLU A 309 -0.70 -6.35 2.97
N ILE A 310 -1.95 -6.01 2.64
CA ILE A 310 -2.78 -6.83 1.72
C ILE A 310 -2.17 -6.85 0.32
N GLU A 311 -1.78 -5.69 -0.23
CA GLU A 311 -1.25 -5.60 -1.59
C GLU A 311 0.06 -6.40 -1.74
N LEU A 312 0.98 -6.27 -0.79
CA LEU A 312 2.27 -6.94 -0.83
C LEU A 312 2.16 -8.44 -0.53
N LEU A 313 1.45 -8.81 0.54
CA LEU A 313 1.34 -10.23 0.92
C LEU A 313 0.47 -11.04 -0.03
N SER A 314 -0.40 -10.40 -0.83
CA SER A 314 -1.08 -11.10 -1.92
C SER A 314 -0.14 -11.60 -3.02
N ARG A 315 1.10 -11.08 -3.09
CA ARG A 315 2.12 -11.44 -4.09
C ARG A 315 3.22 -12.33 -3.51
N VAL A 316 3.37 -12.34 -2.18
CA VAL A 316 4.43 -13.07 -1.46
C VAL A 316 3.99 -14.48 -1.13
N HIS A 317 4.63 -15.47 -1.77
CA HIS A 317 4.38 -16.89 -1.53
C HIS A 317 5.69 -17.64 -1.35
N HIS A 318 6.14 -17.73 -0.10
CA HIS A 318 7.35 -18.44 0.25
C HIS A 318 7.25 -19.00 1.67
N LYS A 319 8.01 -20.06 1.98
CA LYS A 319 7.93 -20.77 3.28
C LYS A 319 8.44 -19.95 4.47
N ASN A 320 9.23 -18.91 4.22
CA ASN A 320 9.90 -18.10 5.25
C ASN A 320 9.35 -16.68 5.45
N PRO A 321 8.40 -16.19 4.65
CA PRO A 321 7.43 -15.18 5.10
C PRO A 321 6.20 -15.80 5.77
N VAL A 322 5.54 -15.05 6.67
CA VAL A 322 4.23 -15.44 7.21
C VAL A 322 3.16 -15.27 6.14
N SER A 323 2.35 -16.31 5.93
CA SER A 323 1.30 -16.34 4.92
C SER A 323 0.06 -15.55 5.36
N LEU A 324 -0.41 -14.65 4.50
CA LEU A 324 -1.71 -14.01 4.66
C LEU A 324 -2.81 -14.99 4.27
N VAL A 325 -3.67 -15.35 5.23
CA VAL A 325 -4.86 -16.18 5.01
C VAL A 325 -6.02 -15.35 4.47
N GLY A 326 -6.12 -14.09 4.92
CA GLY A 326 -7.19 -13.20 4.51
C GLY A 326 -7.19 -11.87 5.24
N PHE A 327 -8.28 -11.12 5.09
CA PHE A 327 -8.47 -9.83 5.72
C PHE A 327 -9.95 -9.57 6.00
N CYS A 328 -10.23 -8.62 6.88
CA CYS A 328 -11.57 -8.10 7.17
C CYS A 328 -11.54 -6.59 7.01
N PHE A 329 -12.46 -6.09 6.19
CA PHE A 329 -12.75 -4.67 6.01
C PHE A 329 -14.26 -4.47 6.10
N ASP A 330 -14.78 -4.46 7.33
CA ASP A 330 -16.22 -4.51 7.61
C ASP A 330 -16.56 -3.53 8.74
N GLN A 331 -17.61 -2.72 8.58
CA GLN A 331 -18.06 -1.71 9.55
C GLN A 331 -16.94 -0.78 10.09
N GLY A 332 -16.01 -0.38 9.21
CA GLY A 332 -14.84 0.43 9.59
C GLY A 332 -13.84 -0.31 10.51
N LYS A 333 -13.89 -1.65 10.55
CA LYS A 333 -12.90 -2.51 11.22
C LYS A 333 -11.95 -3.09 10.19
N GLN A 334 -10.66 -2.84 10.40
CA GLN A 334 -9.55 -3.37 9.61
C GLN A 334 -8.87 -4.48 10.42
N MET A 335 -8.82 -5.69 9.87
CA MET A 335 -8.09 -6.81 10.46
C MET A 335 -7.41 -7.66 9.42
N LEU A 336 -6.19 -8.11 9.72
CA LEU A 336 -5.41 -9.01 8.87
C LEU A 336 -5.40 -10.39 9.52
N VAL A 337 -5.60 -11.43 8.71
CA VAL A 337 -5.69 -12.82 9.14
C VAL A 337 -4.51 -13.58 8.55
N TYR A 338 -3.67 -14.13 9.40
CA TYR A 338 -2.47 -14.89 9.02
C TYR A 338 -2.59 -16.34 9.48
N GLU A 339 -1.69 -17.17 8.97
CA GLU A 339 -1.39 -18.44 9.62
C GLU A 339 -0.93 -18.20 11.08
N TYR A 340 -1.37 -19.05 11.99
CA TYR A 340 -0.86 -19.01 13.36
C TYR A 340 0.49 -19.72 13.45
N VAL A 341 1.49 -19.01 13.98
CA VAL A 341 2.85 -19.51 14.14
C VAL A 341 3.09 -19.80 15.63
N PRO A 342 3.19 -21.08 16.05
CA PRO A 342 2.96 -21.49 17.44
C PRO A 342 4.06 -21.12 18.43
N ASN A 343 5.32 -21.03 18.00
CA ASN A 343 6.45 -20.79 18.90
C ASN A 343 6.76 -19.30 19.14
N GLY A 344 5.86 -18.40 18.72
CA GLY A 344 5.96 -16.98 18.98
C GLY A 344 7.15 -16.32 18.29
N THR A 345 7.68 -15.26 18.89
CA THR A 345 8.76 -14.44 18.30
C THR A 345 10.15 -14.98 18.64
N LEU A 346 11.12 -14.71 17.76
CA LEU A 346 12.54 -14.96 18.02
C LEU A 346 13.02 -14.18 19.25
N LYS A 347 12.54 -12.95 19.44
CA LYS A 347 12.84 -12.13 20.63
C LYS A 347 12.44 -12.84 21.94
N ASP A 348 11.25 -13.43 21.99
CA ASP A 348 10.79 -14.15 23.18
C ASP A 348 11.59 -15.42 23.43
N SER A 349 12.06 -16.08 22.36
CA SER A 349 12.95 -17.24 22.47
C SER A 349 14.36 -16.87 22.94
N LEU A 350 14.94 -15.77 22.43
CA LEU A 350 16.25 -15.30 22.88
C LEU A 350 16.22 -14.79 24.34
N SER A 351 15.11 -14.18 24.78
CA SER A 351 14.95 -13.76 26.17
C SER A 351 14.59 -14.89 27.13
N GLY A 352 14.39 -16.12 26.64
CA GLY A 352 13.98 -17.28 27.42
C GLY A 352 12.50 -17.33 27.82
N LYS A 353 11.71 -16.33 27.43
CA LYS A 353 10.27 -16.24 27.76
C LYS A 353 9.43 -17.36 27.12
N SER A 354 9.82 -17.84 25.94
CA SER A 354 9.11 -18.94 25.26
C SER A 354 9.40 -20.31 25.85
N GLY A 355 10.42 -20.45 26.71
CA GLY A 355 10.94 -21.74 27.18
C GLY A 355 11.71 -22.53 26.12
N ILE A 356 11.80 -22.04 24.88
CA ILE A 356 12.51 -22.69 23.79
C ILE A 356 14.00 -22.34 23.88
N LYS A 357 14.83 -23.36 24.14
CA LYS A 357 16.28 -23.20 24.08
C LYS A 357 16.77 -23.25 22.63
N LEU A 358 17.40 -22.18 22.19
CA LEU A 358 18.07 -22.08 20.89
C LEU A 358 19.58 -22.32 21.07
N ASP A 359 20.02 -23.55 20.80
CA ASP A 359 21.44 -23.88 20.68
C ASP A 359 22.03 -23.32 19.37
N TRP A 360 23.34 -23.47 19.17
CA TRP A 360 24.02 -22.97 17.97
C TRP A 360 23.37 -23.42 16.66
N MET A 361 23.02 -24.69 16.56
CA MET A 361 22.46 -25.28 15.34
C MET A 361 21.07 -24.70 15.02
N ARG A 362 20.23 -24.57 16.05
CA ARG A 362 18.90 -23.94 15.89
C ARG A 362 19.03 -22.47 15.51
N ARG A 363 20.01 -21.74 16.05
CA ARG A 363 20.25 -20.34 15.67
C ARG A 363 20.69 -20.19 14.22
N LEU A 364 21.57 -21.07 13.73
CA LEU A 364 21.93 -21.11 12.31
C LEU A 364 20.71 -21.41 11.43
N LYS A 365 19.85 -22.36 11.83
CA LYS A 365 18.61 -22.68 11.10
C LYS A 365 17.67 -21.47 11.04
N VAL A 366 17.48 -20.78 12.15
CA VAL A 366 16.65 -19.55 12.22
C VAL A 366 17.24 -18.45 11.35
N ALA A 367 18.56 -18.22 11.43
CA ALA A 367 19.25 -17.24 10.58
C ALA A 367 19.03 -17.56 9.10
N LEU A 368 19.28 -18.81 8.68
CA LEU A 368 19.10 -19.23 7.30
C LEU A 368 17.65 -19.04 6.82
N GLY A 369 16.67 -19.40 7.64
CA GLY A 369 15.25 -19.22 7.29
C GLY A 369 14.89 -17.76 7.09
N ALA A 370 15.29 -16.88 8.02
CA ALA A 370 15.04 -15.45 7.91
C ALA A 370 15.76 -14.83 6.71
N ALA A 371 17.02 -15.22 6.45
CA ALA A 371 17.79 -14.77 5.30
C ALA A 371 17.15 -15.19 3.97
N ARG A 372 16.66 -16.44 3.86
CA ARG A 372 15.92 -16.92 2.68
C ARG A 372 14.62 -16.14 2.47
N GLY A 373 13.91 -15.81 3.55
CA GLY A 373 12.72 -14.96 3.49
C GLY A 373 13.03 -13.58 2.91
N LEU A 374 14.11 -12.95 3.38
CA LEU A 374 14.56 -11.64 2.88
C LEU A 374 15.09 -11.69 1.45
N ALA A 375 15.91 -12.68 1.10
CA ALA A 375 16.41 -12.86 -0.26
C ALA A 375 15.26 -13.02 -1.26
N TYR A 376 14.21 -13.78 -0.90
CA TYR A 376 13.00 -13.88 -1.72
C TYR A 376 12.35 -12.52 -1.95
N LEU A 377 12.22 -11.69 -0.91
CA LEU A 377 11.59 -10.36 -1.04
C LEU A 377 12.42 -9.41 -1.91
N HIS A 378 13.75 -9.43 -1.78
CA HIS A 378 14.65 -8.51 -2.50
C HIS A 378 14.89 -8.92 -3.96
N GLU A 379 14.96 -10.22 -4.24
CA GLU A 379 15.52 -10.69 -5.51
C GLU A 379 14.53 -11.49 -6.36
N LEU A 380 13.47 -12.04 -5.75
CA LEU A 380 12.50 -12.91 -6.44
C LEU A 380 11.08 -12.33 -6.49
N ALA A 381 10.73 -11.42 -5.59
CA ALA A 381 9.47 -10.69 -5.66
C ALA A 381 9.51 -9.66 -6.80
N ASN A 382 8.37 -9.48 -7.47
CA ASN A 382 8.24 -8.51 -8.56
C ASN A 382 7.06 -7.55 -8.33
N PRO A 383 7.32 -6.23 -8.15
CA PRO A 383 8.65 -5.63 -7.98
C PRO A 383 9.33 -6.08 -6.66
N PRO A 384 10.67 -5.92 -6.53
CA PRO A 384 11.39 -6.16 -5.27
C PRO A 384 10.75 -5.44 -4.09
N ILE A 385 10.71 -6.09 -2.93
CA ILE A 385 10.04 -5.59 -1.72
C ILE A 385 11.09 -5.33 -0.63
N ILE A 386 11.20 -4.08 -0.19
CA ILE A 386 11.99 -3.71 0.99
C ILE A 386 11.08 -3.82 2.22
N HIS A 387 11.44 -4.69 3.17
CA HIS A 387 10.64 -4.96 4.36
C HIS A 387 10.60 -3.78 5.33
N ARG A 388 11.76 -3.13 5.56
CA ARG A 388 11.97 -1.89 6.33
C ARG A 388 11.85 -1.98 7.86
N VAL A 389 11.43 -3.13 8.40
CA VAL A 389 11.20 -3.33 9.84
C VAL A 389 11.65 -4.71 10.29
N ILE A 390 12.84 -5.11 9.84
CA ILE A 390 13.46 -6.35 10.29
C ILE A 390 13.96 -6.20 11.73
N LYS A 391 13.52 -7.11 12.59
CA LYS A 391 13.91 -7.22 14.01
C LYS A 391 13.54 -8.59 14.55
N SER A 392 14.16 -9.00 15.66
CA SER A 392 13.86 -10.27 16.33
C SER A 392 12.38 -10.42 16.75
N ALA A 393 11.66 -9.32 17.00
CA ALA A 393 10.22 -9.35 17.31
C ALA A 393 9.32 -9.63 16.08
N ASN A 394 9.84 -9.45 14.87
CA ASN A 394 9.12 -9.63 13.60
C ASN A 394 9.57 -10.92 12.87
N ILE A 395 10.35 -11.78 13.54
CA ILE A 395 10.69 -13.12 13.06
C ILE A 395 10.00 -14.10 14.00
N LEU A 396 9.04 -14.87 13.47
CA LEU A 396 8.31 -15.89 14.20
C LEU A 396 8.93 -17.27 13.98
N LEU A 397 8.67 -18.20 14.89
CA LEU A 397 9.16 -19.57 14.82
C LEU A 397 8.00 -20.56 14.68
N ASP A 398 8.02 -21.40 13.64
CA ASP A 398 7.04 -22.48 13.49
C ASP A 398 7.33 -23.67 14.42
N GLU A 399 6.48 -24.69 14.36
CA GLU A 399 6.57 -25.92 15.16
C GLU A 399 7.90 -26.68 15.01
N HIS A 400 8.64 -26.44 13.92
CA HIS A 400 9.93 -27.04 13.62
C HIS A 400 11.10 -26.06 13.78
N ILE A 401 10.87 -24.93 14.45
CA ILE A 401 11.85 -23.86 14.68
C ILE A 401 12.37 -23.25 13.36
N ASN A 402 11.55 -23.28 12.31
CA ASN A 402 11.84 -22.53 11.09
C ASN A 402 11.41 -21.08 11.28
N ALA A 403 12.25 -20.16 10.80
CA ALA A 403 11.96 -18.73 10.84
C ALA A 403 10.93 -18.33 9.78
N LYS A 404 9.96 -17.50 10.20
CA LYS A 404 9.00 -16.81 9.36
C LYS A 404 9.02 -15.29 9.61
N VAL A 405 9.38 -14.52 8.59
CA VAL A 405 9.38 -13.05 8.60
C VAL A 405 7.94 -12.54 8.56
N ALA A 406 7.60 -11.63 9.47
CA ALA A 406 6.27 -11.09 9.68
C ALA A 406 6.26 -9.55 9.66
N ASP A 407 5.06 -8.96 9.65
CA ASP A 407 4.80 -7.52 9.80
C ASP A 407 5.23 -6.66 8.60
N PHE A 408 4.48 -6.76 7.52
CA PHE A 408 4.75 -6.10 6.23
C PHE A 408 4.09 -4.71 6.11
N GLY A 409 3.45 -4.21 7.17
CA GLY A 409 2.68 -2.96 7.14
C GLY A 409 3.46 -1.75 6.63
N LEU A 410 4.78 -1.69 6.89
CA LEU A 410 5.65 -0.59 6.47
C LEU A 410 6.53 -0.90 5.25
N SER A 411 6.42 -2.11 4.70
CA SER A 411 7.20 -2.56 3.55
C SER A 411 6.90 -1.72 2.33
N LYS A 412 7.84 -1.64 1.39
CA LYS A 412 7.67 -0.86 0.16
C LYS A 412 8.15 -1.65 -1.04
N PRO A 413 7.38 -1.69 -2.14
CA PRO A 413 7.92 -2.11 -3.42
C PRO A 413 8.96 -1.07 -3.89
N MET A 414 10.04 -1.53 -4.50
CA MET A 414 10.88 -0.65 -5.31
C MET A 414 10.11 -0.26 -6.58
N GLY A 415 10.12 1.03 -6.94
CA GLY A 415 9.47 1.50 -8.16
C GLY A 415 10.26 1.14 -9.41
N ASP A 416 9.62 1.19 -10.58
CA ASP A 416 10.25 0.96 -11.90
C ASP A 416 11.19 2.08 -12.36
N ASP A 417 11.37 3.15 -11.57
CA ASP A 417 12.30 4.23 -11.91
C ASP A 417 13.75 3.73 -11.83
N GLU A 418 14.61 4.19 -12.75
CA GLU A 418 16.05 3.88 -12.89
C GLU A 418 16.94 4.22 -11.65
N LYS A 419 16.35 4.40 -10.47
CA LYS A 419 17.05 4.72 -9.22
C LYS A 419 17.12 3.50 -8.32
N ASP A 420 18.33 3.12 -7.92
CA ASP A 420 18.62 2.04 -6.95
C ASP A 420 18.08 2.32 -5.51
N HIS A 421 17.24 3.33 -5.30
CA HIS A 421 16.75 3.73 -3.99
C HIS A 421 15.36 4.38 -4.03
N VAL A 422 14.63 4.23 -2.94
CA VAL A 422 13.31 4.86 -2.72
C VAL A 422 13.46 6.00 -1.72
N THR A 423 13.19 7.24 -2.14
CA THR A 423 13.10 8.38 -1.22
C THR A 423 11.83 8.25 -0.39
N SER A 424 11.96 8.15 0.93
CA SER A 424 10.83 7.92 1.83
C SER A 424 11.11 8.49 3.21
N GLN A 425 10.09 9.05 3.87
CA GLN A 425 10.14 9.41 5.30
C GLN A 425 10.79 8.29 6.11
N VAL A 426 11.60 8.62 7.10
CA VAL A 426 12.27 7.61 7.92
C VAL A 426 11.24 6.86 8.77
N LYS A 427 11.19 5.53 8.63
CA LYS A 427 10.40 4.64 9.48
C LYS A 427 11.21 3.37 9.77
N GLY A 428 11.11 2.84 10.99
CA GLY A 428 11.80 1.64 11.43
C GLY A 428 11.87 1.57 12.96
N THR A 429 12.57 0.56 13.50
CA THR A 429 12.76 0.42 14.95
C THR A 429 14.17 0.88 15.34
N MET A 430 14.27 1.76 16.34
CA MET A 430 15.55 2.25 16.85
C MET A 430 16.44 1.07 17.29
N GLY A 431 17.72 1.11 16.91
CA GLY A 431 18.67 0.01 17.12
C GLY A 431 18.79 -0.99 15.97
N TYR A 432 17.83 -1.01 15.02
CA TYR A 432 17.92 -1.79 13.77
C TYR A 432 18.10 -0.89 12.55
N LEU A 433 17.81 0.40 12.70
CA LEU A 433 17.73 1.34 11.60
C LEU A 433 19.11 1.55 10.95
N ASP A 434 19.17 1.39 9.63
CA ASP A 434 20.34 1.73 8.81
C ASP A 434 20.72 3.21 9.00
N PRO A 435 21.94 3.53 9.47
CA PRO A 435 22.40 4.90 9.67
C PRO A 435 22.33 5.75 8.41
N LYS A 436 22.64 5.17 7.24
CA LYS A 436 22.60 5.90 5.96
C LYS A 436 21.16 6.27 5.61
N TYR A 437 20.23 5.33 5.71
CA TYR A 437 18.81 5.59 5.50
C TYR A 437 18.26 6.64 6.49
N TYR A 438 18.67 6.57 7.76
CA TYR A 438 18.29 7.57 8.77
C TYR A 438 18.72 8.99 8.37
N MET A 439 19.96 9.14 7.88
CA MET A 439 20.52 10.44 7.53
C MET A 439 20.02 10.97 6.18
N THR A 440 19.91 10.10 5.17
CA THR A 440 19.67 10.53 3.77
C THR A 440 18.23 10.34 3.31
N GLN A 441 17.40 9.61 4.08
CA GLN A 441 16.04 9.20 3.69
C GLN A 441 15.99 8.34 2.42
N GLN A 442 17.13 7.80 1.98
CA GLN A 442 17.22 6.89 0.83
C GLN A 442 17.10 5.45 1.35
N LEU A 443 15.96 4.82 1.05
CA LEU A 443 15.69 3.44 1.42
C LEU A 443 16.14 2.50 0.30
N THR A 444 16.87 1.44 0.66
CA THR A 444 17.35 0.40 -0.26
C THR A 444 17.15 -0.98 0.39
N GLU A 445 17.25 -2.06 -0.38
CA GLU A 445 17.34 -3.43 0.17
C GLU A 445 18.51 -3.59 1.13
N LYS A 446 19.61 -2.83 0.93
CA LYS A 446 20.75 -2.82 1.86
C LYS A 446 20.40 -2.27 3.24
N SER A 447 19.30 -1.54 3.40
CA SER A 447 18.80 -1.12 4.71
C SER A 447 18.19 -2.29 5.50
N ASP A 448 17.56 -3.26 4.81
CA ASP A 448 17.14 -4.52 5.43
C ASP A 448 18.33 -5.41 5.78
N VAL A 449 19.37 -5.43 4.94
CA VAL A 449 20.62 -6.17 5.22
C VAL A 449 21.26 -5.70 6.53
N TYR A 450 21.32 -4.38 6.75
CA TYR A 450 21.80 -3.80 8.02
C TYR A 450 20.97 -4.28 9.22
N SER A 451 19.64 -4.15 9.10
CA SER A 451 18.71 -4.57 10.15
C SER A 451 18.84 -6.07 10.45
N TYR A 452 19.06 -6.89 9.43
CA TYR A 452 19.29 -8.33 9.57
C TYR A 452 20.64 -8.64 10.24
N GLY A 453 21.70 -7.88 9.92
CA GLY A 453 22.99 -7.98 10.61
C GLY A 453 22.88 -7.75 12.12
N VAL A 454 22.05 -6.79 12.54
CA VAL A 454 21.73 -6.60 13.97
C VAL A 454 21.04 -7.82 14.57
N VAL A 455 20.08 -8.43 13.86
CA VAL A 455 19.43 -9.68 14.30
C VAL A 455 20.44 -10.84 14.41
N MET A 456 21.42 -10.93 13.52
CA MET A 456 22.50 -11.93 13.63
C MET A 456 23.32 -11.71 14.91
N LEU A 457 23.58 -10.46 15.29
CA LEU A 457 24.25 -10.14 16.56
C LEU A 457 23.37 -10.48 17.77
N GLU A 458 22.05 -10.25 17.70
CA GLU A 458 21.13 -10.74 18.74
C GLU A 458 21.16 -12.27 18.84
N LEU A 459 21.24 -12.99 17.72
CA LEU A 459 21.36 -14.44 17.73
C LEU A 459 22.62 -14.92 18.43
N VAL A 460 23.77 -14.24 18.32
CA VAL A 460 24.99 -14.71 19.02
C VAL A 460 25.12 -14.20 20.46
N THR A 461 24.36 -13.19 20.86
CA THR A 461 24.52 -12.57 22.20
C THR A 461 23.29 -12.70 23.10
N ALA A 462 22.10 -12.95 22.52
CA ALA A 462 20.79 -12.80 23.15
C ALA A 462 20.57 -11.45 23.86
N ARG A 463 21.34 -10.41 23.48
CA ARG A 463 21.21 -9.05 24.01
C ARG A 463 20.30 -8.23 23.12
N MET A 464 19.57 -7.29 23.74
CA MET A 464 18.81 -6.28 23.01
C MET A 464 19.78 -5.40 22.20
N PRO A 465 19.39 -4.89 21.02
CA PRO A 465 20.28 -4.06 20.21
C PRO A 465 20.76 -2.80 20.93
N ILE A 466 19.89 -2.20 21.74
CA ILE A 466 20.23 -1.07 22.61
C ILE A 466 19.91 -1.46 24.05
N GLU A 467 20.93 -1.48 24.89
CA GLU A 467 20.80 -1.78 26.32
C GLU A 467 21.72 -0.85 27.13
N ARG A 468 21.16 -0.16 28.13
CA ARG A 468 21.90 0.76 29.03
C ARG A 468 22.77 1.77 28.27
N GLY A 469 22.25 2.32 27.17
CA GLY A 469 22.95 3.29 26.32
C GLY A 469 24.06 2.71 25.43
N LYS A 470 24.28 1.38 25.47
CA LYS A 470 25.24 0.69 24.60
C LYS A 470 24.52 0.10 23.40
N TYR A 471 25.15 0.23 22.22
CA TYR A 471 24.69 -0.35 20.98
C TYR A 471 25.44 -1.65 20.68
N ILE A 472 24.71 -2.74 20.41
CA ILE A 472 25.28 -4.09 20.28
C ILE A 472 26.37 -4.18 19.21
N VAL A 473 26.20 -3.52 18.06
CA VAL A 473 27.19 -3.52 16.97
C VAL A 473 28.52 -2.97 17.47
N ARG A 474 28.49 -1.83 18.17
CA ARG A 474 29.70 -1.21 18.73
C ARG A 474 30.32 -2.07 19.84
N VAL A 475 29.50 -2.70 20.68
CA VAL A 475 29.99 -3.58 21.75
C VAL A 475 30.74 -4.77 21.17
N VAL A 476 30.18 -5.43 20.16
CA VAL A 476 30.83 -6.57 19.49
C VAL A 476 32.08 -6.09 18.76
N GLN A 477 32.00 -5.01 17.98
CA GLN A 477 33.12 -4.47 17.21
C GLN A 477 34.32 -4.10 18.10
N MET A 478 34.10 -3.53 19.28
CA MET A 478 35.16 -3.14 20.22
C MET A 478 35.78 -4.32 20.97
N ALA A 479 35.00 -5.38 21.23
CA ALA A 479 35.48 -6.56 21.95
C ALA A 479 36.17 -7.59 21.04
N MET A 480 35.84 -7.55 19.75
CA MET A 480 36.31 -8.51 18.74
C MET A 480 37.83 -8.39 18.54
N ASP A 481 38.54 -9.47 18.81
CA ASP A 481 39.97 -9.63 18.52
C ASP A 481 40.17 -10.85 17.62
N LYS A 482 40.34 -10.60 16.31
CA LYS A 482 40.43 -11.65 15.29
C LYS A 482 41.61 -12.60 15.47
N THR A 483 42.57 -12.27 16.33
CA THR A 483 43.73 -13.14 16.62
C THR A 483 43.43 -14.20 17.67
N LYS A 484 42.30 -14.08 18.38
CA LYS A 484 41.90 -14.97 19.46
C LYS A 484 40.76 -15.89 19.04
N VAL A 485 40.69 -17.04 19.70
CA VAL A 485 39.62 -18.02 19.54
C VAL A 485 38.26 -17.37 19.79
N LEU A 486 37.29 -17.64 18.91
CA LEU A 486 35.95 -17.04 18.92
C LEU A 486 35.98 -15.50 18.96
N TYR A 487 37.05 -14.92 18.42
CA TYR A 487 37.33 -13.49 18.43
C TYR A 487 37.29 -12.80 19.80
N ASN A 488 37.65 -13.53 20.88
CA ASN A 488 37.59 -13.00 22.25
C ASN A 488 36.16 -12.64 22.72
N LEU A 489 35.12 -13.20 22.10
CA LEU A 489 33.72 -12.84 22.40
C LEU A 489 33.10 -13.64 23.53
N HIS A 490 33.85 -14.48 24.25
CA HIS A 490 33.32 -15.38 25.29
C HIS A 490 32.41 -14.69 26.33
N GLU A 491 32.72 -13.45 26.73
CA GLU A 491 31.93 -12.68 27.70
C GLU A 491 30.65 -12.07 27.13
N ILE A 492 30.52 -12.05 25.80
CA ILE A 492 29.41 -11.44 25.08
C ILE A 492 28.47 -12.49 24.50
N LEU A 493 29.01 -13.66 24.16
CA LEU A 493 28.24 -14.77 23.65
C LEU A 493 27.19 -15.25 24.67
N ASP A 494 26.02 -15.58 24.16
CA ASP A 494 24.97 -16.16 24.98
C ASP A 494 25.38 -17.58 25.42
N PRO A 495 25.42 -17.87 26.74
CA PRO A 495 25.72 -19.20 27.25
C PRO A 495 24.81 -20.30 26.69
N ALA A 496 23.57 -19.98 26.33
CA ALA A 496 22.58 -20.93 25.80
C ALA A 496 22.94 -21.49 24.42
N ILE A 497 23.86 -20.84 23.68
CA ILE A 497 24.38 -21.31 22.39
C ILE A 497 25.14 -22.64 22.55
N GLY A 498 25.64 -22.92 23.76
CA GLY A 498 26.39 -24.13 24.07
C GLY A 498 27.89 -23.91 24.00
N LEU A 499 28.43 -23.06 24.88
CA LEU A 499 29.88 -22.80 25.02
C LEU A 499 30.72 -24.06 25.32
N GLN A 500 30.08 -25.17 25.69
CA GLN A 500 30.72 -26.48 25.90
C GLN A 500 30.81 -27.34 24.63
N THR A 501 30.17 -26.92 23.53
CA THR A 501 30.26 -27.55 22.21
C THR A 501 31.17 -26.73 21.29
N SER A 502 31.83 -27.39 20.32
CA SER A 502 32.63 -26.69 19.32
C SER A 502 31.73 -25.77 18.49
N LEU A 503 31.82 -24.46 18.71
CA LEU A 503 31.08 -23.42 17.96
C LEU A 503 31.69 -23.20 16.57
N LYS A 504 31.79 -24.28 15.80
CA LYS A 504 32.34 -24.28 14.45
C LYS A 504 31.57 -23.29 13.58
N GLY A 505 32.33 -22.47 12.85
CA GLY A 505 31.79 -21.45 11.96
C GLY A 505 31.27 -20.18 12.66
N LEU A 506 31.36 -20.06 13.98
CA LEU A 506 30.94 -18.84 14.70
C LEU A 506 31.71 -17.60 14.23
N GLU A 507 33.02 -17.70 14.07
CA GLU A 507 33.87 -16.58 13.62
C GLU A 507 33.43 -16.06 12.25
N LYS A 508 33.17 -16.98 11.30
CA LYS A 508 32.60 -16.66 9.99
C LYS A 508 31.20 -16.04 10.09
N PHE A 509 30.36 -16.53 11.00
CA PHE A 509 29.04 -15.97 11.23
C PHE A 509 29.10 -14.54 11.78
N VAL A 510 30.04 -14.28 12.69
CA VAL A 510 30.30 -12.92 13.22
C VAL A 510 30.85 -12.02 12.12
N ASP A 511 31.80 -12.48 11.31
CA ASP A 511 32.30 -11.71 10.16
C ASP A 511 31.17 -11.34 9.19
N LEU A 512 30.29 -12.29 8.88
CA LEU A 512 29.13 -12.06 8.04
C LEU A 512 28.18 -11.02 8.68
N ALA A 513 27.87 -11.16 9.97
CA ALA A 513 27.05 -10.20 10.69
C ALA A 513 27.66 -8.79 10.67
N MET A 514 28.98 -8.68 10.84
CA MET A 514 29.72 -7.41 10.79
C MET A 514 29.69 -6.81 9.37
N SER A 515 29.82 -7.62 8.32
CA SER A 515 29.70 -7.15 6.94
C SER A 515 28.30 -6.61 6.61
N CYS A 516 27.25 -7.21 7.20
CA CYS A 516 25.88 -6.73 7.03
C CYS A 516 25.65 -5.35 7.67
N VAL A 517 26.35 -5.04 8.77
CA VAL A 517 26.19 -3.76 9.52
C VAL A 517 27.23 -2.70 9.15
N GLU A 518 27.92 -2.85 8.03
CA GLU A 518 28.82 -1.83 7.49
C GLU A 518 28.11 -0.49 7.28
N GLU A 519 28.83 0.63 7.49
CA GLU A 519 28.25 1.98 7.35
C GLU A 519 27.80 2.26 5.92
N SER A 520 28.61 1.85 4.95
CA SER A 520 28.29 1.98 3.52
C SER A 520 27.46 0.80 3.04
N GLY A 521 26.24 1.06 2.57
CA GLY A 521 25.37 0.04 1.96
C GLY A 521 26.00 -0.69 0.76
N ALA A 522 26.95 -0.07 0.05
CA ALA A 522 27.67 -0.70 -1.05
C ALA A 522 28.58 -1.85 -0.60
N ASN A 523 29.08 -1.79 0.65
CA ASN A 523 29.95 -2.82 1.22
C ASN A 523 29.18 -3.97 1.86
N ARG A 524 27.85 -3.82 2.00
CA ARG A 524 26.99 -4.86 2.56
C ARG A 524 26.72 -5.93 1.49
N PRO A 525 26.71 -7.23 1.84
CA PRO A 525 26.38 -8.30 0.90
C PRO A 525 24.91 -8.21 0.44
N ALA A 526 24.59 -8.84 -0.69
CA ALA A 526 23.20 -9.13 -1.05
C ALA A 526 22.65 -10.25 -0.16
N MET A 527 21.32 -10.32 0.02
CA MET A 527 20.73 -11.33 0.90
C MET A 527 20.93 -12.76 0.37
N SER A 528 21.00 -12.97 -0.95
CA SER A 528 21.40 -14.27 -1.50
C SER A 528 22.83 -14.68 -1.16
N ASP A 529 23.76 -13.72 -1.08
CA ASP A 529 25.14 -14.02 -0.66
C ASP A 529 25.21 -14.31 0.85
N VAL A 530 24.40 -13.61 1.65
CA VAL A 530 24.21 -13.94 3.07
C VAL A 530 23.66 -15.36 3.24
N VAL A 531 22.67 -15.77 2.43
CA VAL A 531 22.15 -17.14 2.44
C VAL A 531 23.25 -18.16 2.13
N LYS A 532 24.02 -17.95 1.06
CA LYS A 532 25.12 -18.85 0.68
C LYS A 532 26.16 -18.99 1.79
N GLU A 533 26.57 -17.88 2.41
CA GLU A 533 27.58 -17.96 3.47
C GLU A 533 27.05 -18.62 4.74
N ILE A 534 25.77 -18.42 5.10
CA ILE A 534 25.15 -19.17 6.21
C ILE A 534 25.10 -20.68 5.89
N GLU A 535 24.77 -21.06 4.65
CA GLU A 535 24.80 -22.47 4.22
C GLU A 535 26.21 -23.07 4.31
N ASN A 536 27.25 -22.32 3.91
CA ASN A 536 28.64 -22.71 4.09
C ASN A 536 29.01 -22.89 5.57
N ILE A 537 28.60 -21.94 6.42
CA ILE A 537 28.82 -22.01 7.88
C ILE A 537 28.14 -23.25 8.48
N MET A 538 26.92 -23.57 8.04
CA MET A 538 26.21 -24.77 8.47
C MET A 538 26.95 -26.06 8.08
N GLN A 539 27.53 -26.12 6.88
CA GLN A 539 28.36 -27.26 6.46
C GLN A 539 29.61 -27.40 7.33
N ILE A 540 30.29 -26.29 7.66
CA ILE A 540 31.45 -26.27 8.57
C ILE A 540 31.04 -26.75 9.97
N ALA A 541 29.82 -26.41 10.41
CA ALA A 541 29.23 -26.88 11.66
C ALA A 541 28.77 -28.35 11.63
N GLY A 542 28.84 -29.03 10.47
CA GLY A 542 28.44 -30.43 10.31
C GLY A 542 26.96 -30.65 10.04
N LEU A 543 26.24 -29.63 9.57
CA LEU A 543 24.84 -29.71 9.15
C LEU A 543 24.71 -29.80 7.62
N ASN A 544 23.73 -30.56 7.13
CA ASN A 544 23.33 -30.52 5.73
C ASN A 544 22.22 -29.46 5.53
N PRO A 545 22.49 -28.32 4.86
CA PRO A 545 21.51 -27.25 4.67
C PRO A 545 20.34 -27.63 3.74
N ASN A 546 20.45 -28.76 3.03
CA ASN A 546 19.49 -29.25 2.02
C ASN A 546 18.69 -30.49 2.45
N ALA A 547 18.84 -30.97 3.68
CA ALA A 547 18.16 -32.18 4.16
C ALA A 547 16.61 -32.06 4.13
N GLU A 548 16.05 -30.85 4.18
CA GLU A 548 14.60 -30.62 4.07
C GLU A 548 14.11 -30.57 2.61
N SER A 549 14.96 -30.20 1.65
CA SER A 549 14.58 -30.14 0.23
C SER A 549 14.41 -31.53 -0.40
N THR A 550 15.06 -32.55 0.17
CA THR A 550 15.03 -33.93 -0.34
C THR A 550 13.85 -34.74 0.19
N MET A 551 13.30 -34.44 1.37
CA MET A 551 12.10 -35.14 1.87
C MET A 551 10.79 -34.75 1.16
N GLY A 552 10.73 -33.58 0.50
CA GLY A 552 9.59 -33.19 -0.33
C GLY A 552 9.53 -33.88 -1.69
N LEU A 553 10.65 -34.41 -2.19
CA LEU A 553 10.72 -35.11 -3.48
C LEU A 553 10.29 -36.59 -3.40
N PHE A 554 10.33 -37.20 -2.21
CA PHE A 554 9.96 -38.61 -2.02
C PHE A 554 8.45 -38.85 -1.78
N GLN A 555 7.62 -37.81 -1.66
CA GLN A 555 6.16 -37.95 -1.54
C GLN A 555 5.39 -37.81 -2.87
N LEU A 556 6.07 -37.66 -4.01
CA LEU A 556 5.46 -37.61 -5.34
C LEU A 556 5.63 -38.90 -6.16
N GLN A 557 6.03 -40.01 -5.54
CA GLN A 557 6.19 -41.31 -6.23
C GLN A 557 5.53 -42.51 -5.52
N ARG A 558 4.47 -42.30 -4.72
CA ARG A 558 3.56 -43.40 -4.36
C ARG A 558 2.10 -42.98 -4.42
#